data_AF-A6JY44-F1
#
_entry.id   AF-A6JY44-F1
#
_cell.length_a   1.000
_cell.length_b   1.000
_cell.length_c   1.000
_cell.angle_alpha   90.00
_cell.angle_beta   90.00
_cell.angle_gamma   90.00
#
_symmetry.space_group_name_H-M   'P 1'
#
loop_
_entity.id
_entity.type
_entity.pdbx_description
1 polymer ?
#
loop_
_entity_poly.entity_id
_entity_poly.type
_entity_poly.pdbx_seq_one_letter_code
_entity_poly.pdbx_strand_id
1 'polypeptide(L)'
;MAATAAVSGVLRRLGWRLLQLRCLPVARCQSPLMPRAFHTAVGFRSSEEQRQQPPHSSQQHSETQGPEFSRPPPRYTDQSGEEEEDYESEEQIQHRILTAALEFVPDHGWTAEAIAEGAQSLGLSSAAASMFGSDGSELILHFV
;
A
#
# COMPACT_ATOMS: atom_id res chain seq x y z
N MET A 1 24.95 -19.05 -57.57
CA MET A 1 24.53 -17.68 -57.94
C MET A 1 23.17 -17.75 -58.61
N ALA A 2 22.11 -17.38 -57.89
CA ALA A 2 20.84 -16.96 -58.47
C ALA A 2 20.14 -16.10 -57.41
N ALA A 3 20.02 -14.81 -57.70
CA ALA A 3 19.24 -13.85 -56.95
C ALA A 3 17.86 -13.75 -57.61
N THR A 4 16.80 -13.51 -56.82
CA THR A 4 15.82 -12.43 -57.09
C THR A 4 14.83 -12.31 -55.94
N ALA A 5 14.49 -11.06 -55.69
CA ALA A 5 13.75 -10.51 -54.58
C ALA A 5 12.22 -10.74 -54.63
N ALA A 6 11.64 -10.65 -53.43
CA ALA A 6 10.40 -9.97 -53.04
C ALA A 6 9.10 -10.18 -53.85
N VAL A 7 8.08 -10.67 -53.13
CA VAL A 7 6.70 -10.20 -53.34
C VAL A 7 6.05 -9.93 -51.98
N SER A 8 5.64 -8.68 -51.80
CA SER A 8 4.80 -8.14 -50.74
C SER A 8 3.36 -8.60 -50.90
N GLY A 9 2.59 -8.77 -49.81
CA GLY A 9 1.14 -8.89 -49.95
C GLY A 9 0.39 -9.42 -48.73
N VAL A 10 0.14 -8.52 -47.78
CA VAL A 10 -1.13 -8.35 -47.04
C VAL A 10 -2.11 -9.54 -47.06
N LEU A 11 -2.25 -10.22 -45.92
CA LEU A 11 -3.54 -10.84 -45.51
C LEU A 11 -3.75 -10.67 -44.00
N ARG A 12 -3.63 -9.42 -43.51
CA ARG A 12 -4.28 -9.00 -42.27
C ARG A 12 -5.71 -8.58 -42.63
N ARG A 13 -6.67 -8.94 -41.76
CA ARG A 13 -8.09 -8.52 -41.72
C ARG A 13 -9.13 -9.52 -42.27
N LEU A 14 -9.30 -10.65 -41.60
CA LEU A 14 -10.62 -11.33 -41.52
C LEU A 14 -10.90 -11.93 -40.12
N GLY A 15 -10.26 -11.43 -39.05
CA GLY A 15 -10.41 -11.97 -37.69
C GLY A 15 -11.19 -11.11 -36.70
N TRP A 16 -11.74 -9.95 -37.08
CA TRP A 16 -12.35 -8.99 -36.14
C TRP A 16 -13.88 -8.86 -36.26
N ARG A 17 -14.53 -9.76 -36.99
CA ARG A 17 -15.99 -9.78 -37.19
C ARG A 17 -16.71 -10.77 -36.27
N LEU A 18 -16.15 -11.09 -35.10
CA LEU A 18 -16.84 -11.88 -34.06
C LEU A 18 -16.82 -11.25 -32.65
N LEU A 19 -16.47 -9.96 -32.52
CA LEU A 19 -16.46 -9.24 -31.23
C LEU A 19 -17.70 -8.32 -31.03
N GLN A 20 -18.73 -8.46 -31.87
CA GLN A 20 -19.88 -7.53 -31.92
C GLN A 20 -21.16 -8.07 -31.25
N LEU A 21 -21.06 -8.94 -30.24
CA LEU A 21 -22.25 -9.52 -29.58
C LEU A 21 -22.25 -9.57 -28.04
N ARG A 22 -21.47 -8.73 -27.35
CA ARG A 22 -21.57 -8.60 -25.88
C ARG A 22 -21.58 -7.16 -25.36
N CYS A 23 -22.18 -6.24 -26.10
CA CYS A 23 -22.57 -4.94 -25.56
C CYS A 23 -24.08 -4.94 -25.28
N LEU A 24 -24.50 -5.59 -24.18
CA LEU A 24 -25.80 -5.28 -23.61
C LEU A 24 -25.70 -3.91 -22.91
N PRO A 25 -26.70 -3.03 -23.04
CA PRO A 25 -26.71 -1.76 -22.35
C PRO A 25 -26.72 -2.01 -20.83
N VAL A 26 -25.75 -1.40 -20.15
CA VAL A 26 -25.71 -1.23 -18.69
C VAL A 26 -27.08 -0.80 -18.21
N ALA A 27 -27.80 -1.72 -17.56
CA ALA A 27 -28.95 -1.38 -16.77
C ALA A 27 -28.45 -0.43 -15.68
N ARG A 28 -28.82 0.86 -15.79
CA ARG A 28 -28.71 1.83 -14.72
C ARG A 28 -29.59 1.37 -13.57
N CYS A 29 -29.06 0.50 -12.72
CA CYS A 29 -29.63 0.24 -11.40
C CYS A 29 -29.40 1.51 -10.58
N GLN A 30 -30.45 2.31 -10.49
CA GLN A 30 -30.48 3.49 -9.64
C GLN A 30 -30.27 3.04 -8.19
N SER A 31 -29.17 3.47 -7.58
CA SER A 31 -28.95 3.31 -6.14
C SER A 31 -30.05 4.08 -5.41
N PRO A 32 -30.84 3.46 -4.52
CA PRO A 32 -31.75 4.24 -3.70
C PRO A 32 -30.92 5.11 -2.74
N LEU A 33 -31.02 6.42 -2.94
CA LEU A 33 -30.62 7.46 -1.99
C LEU A 33 -31.32 7.16 -0.65
N MET A 34 -30.62 6.52 0.27
CA MET A 34 -31.06 6.43 1.66
C MET A 34 -30.69 7.74 2.37
N PRO A 35 -31.65 8.43 3.03
CA PRO A 35 -31.34 9.61 3.83
C PRO A 35 -30.46 9.23 5.03
N ARG A 36 -29.24 9.77 5.09
CA ARG A 36 -28.34 9.64 6.23
C ARG A 36 -28.81 10.56 7.35
N ALA A 37 -29.45 10.01 8.37
CA ALA A 37 -29.79 10.75 9.59
C ALA A 37 -28.52 11.02 10.39
N PHE A 38 -28.22 12.29 10.62
CA PHE A 38 -27.17 12.73 11.53
C PHE A 38 -27.73 12.69 12.95
N HIS A 39 -27.23 11.76 13.78
CA HIS A 39 -27.51 11.78 15.21
C HIS A 39 -26.38 12.51 15.92
N THR A 40 -26.69 13.72 16.38
CA THR A 40 -25.87 14.47 17.34
C THR A 40 -26.16 13.92 18.73
N ALA A 41 -25.17 13.32 19.39
CA ALA A 41 -25.25 13.00 20.81
C ALA A 41 -24.09 13.67 21.55
N VAL A 42 -24.42 14.77 22.24
CA VAL A 42 -23.57 15.41 23.24
C VAL A 42 -23.67 14.64 24.56
N GLY A 43 -22.54 14.44 25.23
CA GLY A 43 -22.53 14.05 26.65
C GLY A 43 -21.40 13.11 27.04
N PHE A 44 -20.16 13.57 27.06
CA PHE A 44 -19.13 12.92 27.90
C PHE A 44 -19.11 13.65 29.25
N ARG A 45 -19.71 12.99 30.25
CA ARG A 45 -19.62 13.38 31.66
C ARG A 45 -18.19 13.08 32.10
N SER A 46 -17.39 14.14 32.29
CA SER A 46 -16.05 14.04 32.88
C SER A 46 -16.16 13.44 34.29
N SER A 47 -15.51 12.30 34.51
CA SER A 47 -15.40 11.66 35.82
C SER A 47 -14.13 12.14 36.49
N GLU A 48 -14.29 13.10 37.39
CA GLU A 48 -13.27 13.57 38.33
C GLU A 48 -13.00 12.48 39.38
N GLU A 49 -11.97 11.64 39.19
CA GLU A 49 -11.46 10.82 40.28
C GLU A 49 -10.45 11.63 41.11
N GLN A 50 -11.03 12.20 42.15
CA GLN A 50 -10.41 12.82 43.31
C GLN A 50 -9.45 11.83 44.03
N ARG A 51 -8.15 11.86 43.70
CA ARG A 51 -7.10 11.29 44.57
C ARG A 51 -6.58 12.33 45.57
N GLN A 52 -7.34 12.53 46.64
CA GLN A 52 -6.81 12.82 47.98
C GLN A 52 -5.99 11.58 48.43
N GLN A 53 -4.85 11.56 49.12
CA GLN A 53 -4.07 12.48 49.97
C GLN A 53 -2.76 11.68 50.37
N PRO A 54 -1.86 12.07 51.32
CA PRO A 54 -0.84 13.12 51.29
C PRO A 54 0.58 12.55 51.69
N PRO A 55 1.40 13.13 52.61
CA PRO A 55 2.62 13.92 52.37
C PRO A 55 3.95 13.23 52.83
N HIS A 56 5.09 13.92 52.61
CA HIS A 56 6.44 13.65 53.17
C HIS A 56 7.16 12.43 52.53
N SER A 57 8.48 12.29 52.44
CA SER A 57 9.61 12.89 53.15
C SER A 57 10.87 12.70 52.31
N SER A 58 11.82 13.62 52.45
CA SER A 58 13.21 13.53 51.97
C SER A 58 13.87 12.19 52.30
N GLN A 59 14.61 11.62 51.35
CA GLN A 59 15.77 10.77 51.64
C GLN A 59 16.87 11.08 50.61
N GLN A 60 17.93 11.72 51.10
CA GLN A 60 19.24 11.70 50.48
C GLN A 60 19.70 10.24 50.41
N HIS A 61 20.18 9.76 49.27
CA HIS A 61 21.03 8.57 49.24
C HIS A 61 22.45 9.00 48.87
N SER A 62 23.28 8.91 49.90
CA SER A 62 24.73 9.02 49.90
C SER A 62 25.38 8.00 48.97
N GLU A 63 26.58 8.37 48.51
CA GLU A 63 27.61 7.49 47.96
C GLU A 63 27.66 6.11 48.62
N THR A 64 27.71 5.07 47.81
CA THR A 64 28.37 3.81 48.18
C THR A 64 29.31 3.45 47.05
N GLN A 65 30.60 3.64 47.34
CA GLN A 65 31.73 3.22 46.52
C GLN A 65 31.66 1.70 46.30
N GLY A 66 31.67 1.28 45.04
CA GLY A 66 31.84 -0.12 44.61
C GLY A 66 32.96 -0.19 43.56
N PRO A 67 33.76 -1.27 43.53
CA PRO A 67 35.04 -1.27 42.85
C PRO A 67 34.89 -1.18 41.33
N GLU A 68 35.80 -0.40 40.76
CA GLU A 68 36.13 -0.25 39.35
C GLU A 68 36.11 -1.60 38.60
N PHE A 69 35.05 -1.87 37.84
CA PHE A 69 35.12 -2.76 36.69
C PHE A 69 34.98 -1.86 35.47
N SER A 70 36.12 -1.34 35.01
CA SER A 70 36.29 -0.65 33.73
C SER A 70 35.94 -1.61 32.58
N ARG A 71 34.67 -1.96 32.43
CA ARG A 71 34.13 -2.54 31.20
C ARG A 71 33.69 -1.36 30.35
N PRO A 72 34.35 -1.08 29.22
CA PRO A 72 33.79 -0.12 28.29
C PRO A 72 32.36 -0.59 27.94
N PRO A 73 31.36 0.31 27.92
CA PRO A 73 30.03 -0.05 27.41
C PRO A 73 30.20 -0.65 26.01
N PRO A 74 29.42 -1.67 25.61
CA PRO A 74 29.53 -2.25 24.29
C PRO A 74 29.38 -1.13 23.26
N ARG A 75 30.46 -0.86 22.51
CA ARG A 75 30.44 0.10 21.41
C ARG A 75 29.52 -0.48 20.34
N TYR A 76 28.29 0.03 20.31
CA TYR A 76 27.32 -0.24 19.25
C TYR A 76 27.50 0.69 18.04
N THR A 77 28.59 1.46 17.99
CA THR A 77 28.77 2.49 16.98
C THR A 77 29.95 2.22 16.06
N ASP A 78 29.64 2.46 14.79
CA ASP A 78 30.54 2.75 13.67
C ASP A 78 31.16 1.56 12.97
N GLN A 79 30.28 0.70 12.46
CA GLN A 79 30.37 0.35 11.05
C GLN A 79 29.06 0.79 10.37
N SER A 80 28.77 2.09 10.37
CA SER A 80 28.00 2.65 9.26
C SER A 80 28.98 2.71 8.09
N GLY A 81 29.24 1.53 7.52
CA GLY A 81 29.64 1.47 6.13
C GLY A 81 28.60 2.30 5.38
N GLU A 82 29.08 3.24 4.60
CA GLU A 82 28.29 3.98 3.63
C GLU A 82 27.88 2.98 2.53
N GLU A 83 27.07 1.98 2.89
CA GLU A 83 26.19 1.34 1.93
C GLU A 83 25.14 2.41 1.66
N GLU A 84 25.34 3.16 0.58
CA GLU A 84 24.26 3.89 -0.07
C GLU A 84 23.28 2.81 -0.57
N GLU A 85 22.51 2.25 0.37
CA GLU A 85 21.41 1.39 0.07
C GLU A 85 20.42 2.28 -0.68
N ASP A 86 20.21 1.97 -1.97
CA ASP A 86 19.19 2.58 -2.84
C ASP A 86 17.80 2.22 -2.29
N TYR A 87 17.45 2.77 -1.13
CA TYR A 87 16.14 2.62 -0.54
C TYR A 87 15.14 3.38 -1.40
N GLU A 88 14.20 2.64 -1.97
CA GLU A 88 13.05 3.23 -2.62
C GLU A 88 12.12 3.83 -1.56
N SER A 89 11.53 4.98 -1.89
CA SER A 89 10.48 5.56 -1.04
C SER A 89 9.21 4.71 -1.12
N GLU A 90 8.35 4.82 -0.11
CA GLU A 90 7.07 4.09 -0.09
C GLU A 90 6.23 4.42 -1.32
N GLU A 91 6.22 5.69 -1.73
CA GLU A 91 5.47 6.17 -2.88
C GLU A 91 5.99 5.58 -4.19
N GLN A 92 7.31 5.38 -4.32
CA GLN A 92 7.90 4.68 -5.46
C GLN A 92 7.45 3.22 -5.51
N ILE A 93 7.43 2.53 -4.37
CA ILE A 93 6.93 1.15 -4.28
C ILE A 93 5.45 1.11 -4.65
N GLN A 94 4.64 2.03 -4.12
CA GLN A 94 3.22 2.13 -4.44
C GLN A 94 3.01 2.32 -5.95
N HIS A 95 3.71 3.28 -6.56
CA HIS A 95 3.62 3.56 -7.99
C HIS A 95 4.03 2.34 -8.85
N ARG A 96 5.09 1.63 -8.45
CA ARG A 96 5.52 0.40 -9.13
C ARG A 96 4.45 -0.69 -9.07
N ILE A 97 3.87 -0.94 -7.88
CA ILE A 97 2.80 -1.92 -7.70
C ILE A 97 1.58 -1.56 -8.55
N LEU A 98 1.11 -0.31 -8.49
CA LEU A 98 -0.06 0.12 -9.27
C LEU A 98 0.18 0.01 -10.78
N THR A 99 1.40 0.32 -11.24
CA THR A 99 1.78 0.16 -12.65
C THR A 99 1.77 -1.31 -13.08
N ALA A 100 2.34 -2.20 -12.26
CA ALA A 100 2.35 -3.65 -12.53
C ALA A 100 0.93 -4.25 -12.48
N ALA A 101 0.07 -3.77 -11.58
CA ALA A 101 -1.30 -4.22 -11.44
C ALA A 101 -2.17 -3.99 -12.69
N LEU A 102 -1.84 -2.99 -13.52
CA LEU A 102 -2.57 -2.71 -14.77
C LEU A 102 -2.55 -3.89 -15.76
N GLU A 103 -1.52 -4.75 -15.71
CA GLU A 103 -1.43 -5.95 -16.55
C GLU A 103 -2.50 -6.98 -16.18
N PHE A 104 -2.97 -6.99 -14.94
CA PHE A 104 -3.92 -7.95 -14.38
C PHE A 104 -5.36 -7.45 -14.35
N VAL A 105 -5.58 -6.16 -14.67
CA VAL A 105 -6.93 -5.56 -14.77
C VAL A 105 -7.84 -6.29 -15.77
N PRO A 106 -7.39 -6.81 -16.92
CA PRO A 106 -8.27 -7.56 -17.82
C PRO A 106 -8.91 -8.81 -17.20
N ASP A 107 -8.21 -9.47 -16.28
CA ASP A 107 -8.65 -10.72 -15.65
C ASP A 107 -9.34 -10.50 -14.30
N HIS A 108 -8.83 -9.56 -13.48
CA HIS A 108 -9.30 -9.31 -12.11
C HIS A 108 -10.11 -8.01 -11.94
N GLY A 109 -10.15 -7.15 -12.97
CA GLY A 109 -10.79 -5.84 -12.93
C GLY A 109 -10.04 -4.82 -12.07
N TRP A 110 -10.72 -3.72 -11.74
CA TRP A 110 -10.21 -2.66 -10.87
C TRP A 110 -10.43 -3.02 -9.39
N THR A 111 -9.73 -4.04 -8.91
CA THR A 111 -9.92 -4.59 -7.57
C THR A 111 -8.59 -4.72 -6.83
N ALA A 112 -8.66 -4.89 -5.50
CA ALA A 112 -7.48 -5.18 -4.69
C ALA A 112 -6.80 -6.51 -5.07
N GLU A 113 -7.50 -7.42 -5.74
CA GLU A 113 -6.93 -8.66 -6.27
C GLU A 113 -5.94 -8.38 -7.41
N ALA A 114 -6.29 -7.47 -8.34
CA ALA A 114 -5.36 -7.02 -9.39
C ALA A 114 -4.10 -6.36 -8.79
N ILE A 115 -4.27 -5.61 -7.70
CA ILE A 115 -3.15 -4.98 -6.96
C ILE A 115 -2.27 -6.05 -6.30
N ALA A 116 -2.86 -7.07 -5.70
CA ALA A 116 -2.13 -8.18 -5.11
C ALA A 116 -1.34 -8.98 -6.16
N GLU A 117 -1.91 -9.22 -7.35
CA GLU A 117 -1.19 -9.83 -8.47
C GLU A 117 -0.05 -8.95 -8.98
N GLY A 118 -0.26 -7.63 -9.08
CA GLY A 118 0.80 -6.67 -9.41
C GLY A 118 1.94 -6.64 -8.39
N ALA A 119 1.65 -6.78 -7.09
CA ALA A 119 2.67 -6.89 -6.07
C ALA A 119 3.46 -8.21 -6.20
N GLN A 120 2.76 -9.33 -6.39
CA GLN A 120 3.38 -10.64 -6.57
C GLN A 120 4.27 -10.71 -7.81
N SER A 121 3.90 -10.04 -8.92
CA SER A 121 4.72 -10.00 -10.14
C SER A 121 6.05 -9.25 -9.94
N LEU A 122 6.08 -8.31 -8.99
CA LEU A 122 7.29 -7.60 -8.56
C LEU A 122 8.11 -8.37 -7.50
N GLY A 123 7.69 -9.59 -7.14
CA GLY A 123 8.33 -10.38 -6.09
C GLY A 123 8.02 -9.90 -4.67
N LEU A 124 7.02 -9.03 -4.52
CA LEU A 124 6.53 -8.58 -3.21
C LEU A 124 5.46 -9.52 -2.70
N SER A 125 5.23 -9.51 -1.38
CA SER A 125 4.11 -10.24 -0.79
C SER A 125 2.77 -9.66 -1.26
N SER A 126 1.76 -10.50 -1.45
CA SER A 126 0.38 -10.05 -1.69
C SER A 126 -0.16 -9.17 -0.56
N ALA A 127 0.43 -9.25 0.64
CA ALA A 127 0.13 -8.34 1.75
C ALA A 127 0.44 -6.86 1.43
N ALA A 128 1.31 -6.57 0.44
CA ALA A 128 1.56 -5.21 -0.01
C ALA A 128 0.29 -4.54 -0.59
N ALA A 129 -0.68 -5.32 -1.07
CA ALA A 129 -1.99 -4.80 -1.47
C ALA A 129 -2.76 -4.16 -0.29
N SER A 130 -2.42 -4.52 0.97
CA SER A 130 -3.03 -3.92 2.17
C SER A 130 -2.66 -2.45 2.38
N MET A 131 -1.65 -1.95 1.66
CA MET A 131 -1.31 -0.53 1.65
C MET A 131 -2.33 0.30 0.85
N PHE A 132 -3.17 -0.36 0.05
CA PHE A 132 -4.19 0.25 -0.78
C PHE A 132 -5.60 -0.02 -0.24
N GLY A 133 -6.55 0.83 -0.61
CA GLY A 133 -7.97 0.59 -0.35
C GLY A 133 -8.49 -0.67 -1.05
N SER A 134 -9.47 -1.34 -0.44
CA SER A 134 -10.08 -2.55 -1.01
C SER A 134 -11.01 -2.29 -2.21
N ASP A 135 -11.30 -1.03 -2.50
CA ASP A 135 -12.23 -0.59 -3.54
C ASP A 135 -11.56 -0.42 -4.92
N GLY A 136 -10.24 -0.58 -5.02
CA GLY A 136 -9.48 -0.43 -6.27
C GLY A 136 -9.44 1.01 -6.79
N SER A 137 -9.87 1.99 -5.99
CA SER A 137 -9.92 3.40 -6.38
C SER A 137 -8.53 3.95 -6.73
N GLU A 138 -7.51 3.61 -5.95
CA GLU A 138 -6.10 3.96 -6.18
C GLU A 138 -5.62 3.48 -7.56
N LEU A 139 -6.00 2.28 -7.97
CA LEU A 139 -5.60 1.73 -9.28
C LEU A 139 -6.26 2.49 -10.43
N ILE A 140 -7.52 2.90 -10.26
CA ILE A 140 -8.24 3.71 -11.24
C ILE A 140 -7.63 5.11 -11.33
N LEU A 141 -7.35 5.74 -10.18
CA LEU A 141 -6.77 7.08 -10.11
C LEU A 141 -5.35 7.12 -10.69
N HIS A 142 -4.58 6.04 -10.53
CA HIS A 142 -3.25 5.91 -11.12
C HIS A 142 -3.26 5.79 -12.65
N PHE A 143 -4.33 5.22 -13.23
CA PHE A 143 -4.43 5.05 -14.68
C PHE A 143 -4.81 6.34 -15.44
N VAL A 144 -5.52 7.27 -14.79
CA VAL A 144 -6.09 8.49 -15.41
C VAL A 144 -5.05 9.60 -15.52
#